data_AF-A0A432D2Q1-F1
#
_entry.id   AF-A0A432D2Q1-F1
#
_cell.length_a   1.000
_cell.length_b   1.000
_cell.length_c   1.000
_cell.angle_alpha   90.00
_cell.angle_beta   90.00
_cell.angle_gamma   90.00
#
_symmetry.space_group_name_H-M   'P 1'
#
loop_
_entity.id
_entity.type
_entity.pdbx_description
1 polymer ?
#
loop_
_entity_poly.entity_id
_entity_poly.type
_entity_poly.pdbx_seq_one_letter_code
_entity_poly.pdbx_strand_id
1 'polypeptide(L)'
;MEQDKFTNIYRLPTAVQIRIGKWQQSFNGTSDLVMHQAIDVRNKQYRQPNFFPSGWSVQLFDKNDISITHHGKYIQTAMRTMLDRKVSYKRIYLSRLPLEQAEPAILAFKLEWISKHNRVAKKYNQIKKKQFIRFAMEEVETLYPSIPKGEFDVQLWNKLVVSEIGSPKKFDNPYFVKKAQV
;
A
#
# COMPACT_ATOMS: atom_id res chain seq x y z
N MET A 1 7.47 -4.16 31.23
CA MET A 1 6.23 -4.59 30.55
C MET A 1 5.88 -3.50 29.55
N GLU A 2 6.14 -3.73 28.26
CA GLU A 2 5.59 -2.87 27.21
C GLU A 2 4.08 -2.89 27.37
N GLN A 3 3.45 -1.73 27.52
CA GLN A 3 2.00 -1.64 27.59
C GLN A 3 1.42 -2.23 26.31
N ASP A 4 0.55 -3.23 26.47
CA ASP A 4 -0.37 -3.77 25.48
C ASP A 4 -1.08 -2.63 24.74
N LYS A 5 -0.49 -2.20 23.62
CA LYS A 5 -0.90 -0.99 22.91
C LYS A 5 -1.81 -1.34 21.75
N PHE A 6 -3.10 -1.14 21.98
CA PHE A 6 -4.12 -1.18 20.93
C PHE A 6 -3.76 -0.21 19.80
N THR A 7 -3.80 -0.69 18.56
CA THR A 7 -3.58 0.16 17.39
C THR A 7 -4.64 1.27 17.36
N ASN A 8 -4.18 2.52 17.25
CA ASN A 8 -4.99 3.75 17.22
C ASN A 8 -5.83 4.07 18.47
N ILE A 9 -5.61 3.38 19.59
CA ILE A 9 -6.23 3.71 20.89
C ILE A 9 -5.14 4.10 21.88
N TYR A 10 -5.40 5.15 22.62
CA TYR A 10 -4.48 5.76 23.57
C TYR A 10 -5.19 5.86 24.91
N ARG A 11 -4.58 5.29 25.96
CA ARG A 11 -5.04 5.44 27.33
C ARG A 11 -4.50 6.75 27.90
N LEU A 12 -5.38 7.63 28.33
CA LEU A 12 -5.09 8.86 29.05
C LEU A 12 -5.43 8.67 30.54
N PRO A 13 -4.96 9.53 31.46
CA PRO A 13 -5.21 9.35 32.91
C PRO A 13 -6.69 9.21 33.29
N THR A 14 -7.58 9.90 32.59
CA THR A 14 -9.02 9.96 32.89
C THR A 14 -9.91 9.56 31.72
N ALA A 15 -9.33 9.12 30.60
CA ALA A 15 -10.06 8.92 29.35
C ALA A 15 -9.38 7.89 28.45
N VAL A 16 -10.14 7.35 27.51
CA VAL A 16 -9.64 6.57 26.38
C VAL A 16 -9.85 7.40 25.12
N GLN A 17 -8.81 7.53 24.30
CA GLN A 17 -8.88 8.31 23.06
C GLN A 17 -8.53 7.45 21.85
N ILE A 18 -9.36 7.53 20.82
CA ILE A 18 -9.08 6.97 19.50
C ILE A 18 -8.46 8.08 18.64
N ARG A 19 -7.37 7.78 17.94
CA ARG A 19 -6.77 8.70 16.95
C ARG A 19 -6.43 7.94 15.67
N ILE A 20 -7.07 8.32 14.57
CA ILE A 20 -6.86 7.75 13.23
C ILE A 20 -6.64 8.91 12.25
N GLY A 21 -5.37 9.18 11.90
CA GLY A 21 -5.04 10.33 11.06
C GLY A 21 -5.51 11.65 11.70
N LYS A 22 -6.39 12.39 11.00
CA LYS A 22 -7.02 13.62 11.52
C LYS A 22 -8.29 13.36 12.33
N TRP A 23 -8.85 12.16 12.27
CA TRP A 23 -10.06 11.80 13.01
C TRP A 23 -9.71 11.37 14.43
N GLN A 24 -10.43 11.90 15.40
CA GLN A 24 -10.22 11.61 16.82
C GLN A 24 -11.55 11.58 17.57
N GLN A 25 -11.62 10.75 18.60
CA GLN A 25 -12.76 10.68 19.50
C GLN A 25 -12.29 10.27 20.89
N SER A 26 -12.81 10.92 21.92
CA SER A 26 -12.47 10.65 23.32
C SER A 26 -13.68 10.09 24.07
N PHE A 27 -13.40 9.20 25.02
CA PHE A 27 -14.38 8.59 25.91
C PHE A 27 -13.90 8.85 27.34
N ASN A 28 -14.78 9.37 28.20
CA ASN A 28 -14.45 9.62 29.60
C ASN A 28 -14.47 8.31 30.38
N GLY A 29 -13.49 8.14 31.26
CA GLY A 29 -13.29 6.92 32.04
C GLY A 29 -12.21 5.99 31.44
N THR A 30 -11.78 5.05 32.26
CA THR A 30 -10.68 4.11 31.97
C THR A 30 -11.08 2.65 32.18
N SER A 31 -12.35 2.38 32.43
CA SER A 31 -12.87 1.02 32.66
C SER A 31 -12.86 0.17 31.39
N ASP A 32 -12.91 -1.14 31.55
CA ASP A 32 -12.94 -2.10 30.44
C ASP A 32 -14.18 -1.92 29.56
N LEU A 33 -15.32 -1.49 30.13
CA LEU A 33 -16.51 -1.13 29.36
C LEU A 33 -16.23 0.04 28.40
N VAL A 34 -15.51 1.07 28.88
CA VAL A 34 -15.13 2.23 28.06
C VAL A 34 -14.11 1.81 27.00
N MET A 35 -13.16 0.93 27.34
CA MET A 35 -12.22 0.35 26.39
C MET A 35 -12.94 -0.41 25.27
N HIS A 36 -13.88 -1.31 25.63
CA HIS A 36 -14.69 -2.05 24.67
C HIS A 36 -15.43 -1.12 23.70
N GLN A 37 -16.10 -0.09 24.24
CA GLN A 37 -16.79 0.91 23.42
C GLN A 37 -15.84 1.64 22.47
N ALA A 38 -14.65 2.00 22.94
CA ALA A 38 -13.64 2.65 22.09
C ALA A 38 -13.15 1.73 20.97
N ILE A 39 -12.92 0.44 21.25
CA ILE A 39 -12.54 -0.58 20.26
C ILE A 39 -13.64 -0.74 19.20
N ASP A 40 -14.90 -0.85 19.62
CA ASP A 40 -16.03 -0.97 18.70
C ASP A 40 -16.16 0.25 17.77
N VAL A 41 -16.06 1.45 18.32
CA VAL A 41 -16.17 2.69 17.55
C VAL A 41 -15.01 2.84 16.56
N ARG A 42 -13.79 2.51 16.99
CA ARG A 42 -12.61 2.45 16.12
C ARG A 42 -12.80 1.44 14.99
N ASN A 43 -13.34 0.25 15.29
CA ASN A 43 -13.56 -0.79 14.29
C ASN A 43 -14.55 -0.37 13.21
N LYS A 44 -15.55 0.45 13.54
CA LYS A 44 -16.44 1.07 12.55
C LYS A 44 -15.67 1.95 11.56
N GLN A 45 -14.66 2.69 12.01
CA GLN A 45 -13.79 3.48 11.12
C GLN A 45 -12.97 2.57 10.19
N TYR A 46 -12.43 1.47 10.71
CA TYR A 46 -11.66 0.51 9.91
C TYR A 46 -12.45 -0.14 8.76
N ARG A 47 -13.77 -0.27 8.93
CA ARG A 47 -14.67 -0.85 7.92
C ARG A 47 -14.99 0.11 6.76
N GLN A 48 -14.70 1.40 6.88
CA GLN A 48 -14.96 2.35 5.80
C GLN A 48 -14.22 1.96 4.52
N PRO A 49 -14.81 2.08 3.31
CA PRO A 49 -14.21 1.61 2.07
C PRO A 49 -12.78 2.14 1.83
N ASN A 50 -12.57 3.42 2.14
CA ASN A 50 -11.31 4.14 1.88
C ASN A 50 -10.30 4.04 3.03
N PHE A 51 -10.59 3.27 4.06
CA PHE A 51 -9.62 3.02 5.13
C PHE A 51 -8.56 2.01 4.69
N PHE A 52 -7.31 2.44 4.72
CA PHE A 52 -6.12 1.62 4.44
C PHE A 52 -5.14 1.76 5.60
N PRO A 53 -4.95 0.71 6.43
CA PRO A 53 -4.07 0.81 7.58
C PRO A 53 -2.62 0.98 7.15
N SER A 54 -1.91 1.91 7.81
CA SER A 54 -0.48 2.15 7.56
C SER A 54 0.32 0.87 7.81
N GLY A 55 1.27 0.56 6.92
CA GLY A 55 2.05 -0.69 6.96
C GLY A 55 1.31 -1.94 6.45
N TRP A 56 -0.01 -1.90 6.32
CA TRP A 56 -0.81 -3.04 5.86
C TRP A 56 -1.22 -2.96 4.39
N SER A 57 -1.18 -1.76 3.79
CA SER A 57 -1.60 -1.53 2.41
C SER A 57 -0.46 -1.07 1.51
N VAL A 58 -0.58 -1.39 0.22
CA VAL A 58 0.25 -0.85 -0.87
C VAL A 58 -0.45 0.36 -1.48
N GLN A 59 0.26 1.48 -1.59
CA GLN A 59 -0.23 2.69 -2.24
C GLN A 59 -0.51 2.46 -3.72
N LEU A 60 -1.58 3.05 -4.23
CA LEU A 60 -1.87 3.06 -5.67
C LEU A 60 -1.19 4.27 -6.31
N PHE A 61 -0.80 4.14 -7.57
CA PHE A 61 -0.30 5.26 -8.37
C PHE A 61 -1.42 5.86 -9.20
N ASP A 62 -1.50 7.19 -9.28
CA ASP A 62 -2.39 7.83 -10.24
C ASP A 62 -1.80 7.70 -11.65
N LYS A 63 -2.65 7.43 -12.63
CA LYS A 63 -2.25 7.38 -14.04
C LYS A 63 -2.00 8.76 -14.62
N ASN A 64 -2.58 9.80 -14.01
CA ASN A 64 -2.42 11.19 -14.46
C ASN A 64 -1.19 11.87 -13.83
N ASP A 65 -0.64 11.31 -12.75
CA ASP A 65 0.53 11.84 -12.05
C ASP A 65 1.78 11.02 -12.41
N ILE A 66 2.30 11.23 -13.61
CA ILE A 66 3.51 10.57 -14.10
C ILE A 66 4.65 11.58 -14.21
N SER A 67 5.66 11.39 -13.36
CA SER A 67 6.90 12.15 -13.43
C SER A 67 7.88 11.51 -14.43
N ILE A 68 8.31 12.31 -15.42
CA ILE A 68 9.44 12.02 -16.30
C ILE A 68 10.52 13.06 -16.00
N THR A 69 11.74 12.61 -15.71
CA THR A 69 12.89 13.48 -15.47
C THR A 69 13.74 13.54 -16.73
N HIS A 70 13.99 14.75 -17.22
CA HIS A 70 14.87 15.01 -18.35
C HIS A 70 16.30 15.26 -17.87
N HIS A 71 17.21 14.39 -18.28
CA HIS A 71 18.65 14.61 -18.19
C HIS A 71 19.13 14.91 -19.61
N GLY A 72 20.04 15.86 -19.82
CA GLY A 72 20.43 16.27 -21.18
C GLY A 72 20.85 15.12 -22.13
N LYS A 73 21.28 13.97 -21.58
CA LYS A 73 21.65 12.75 -22.35
C LYS A 73 20.57 11.66 -22.39
N TYR A 74 19.60 11.68 -21.47
CA TYR A 74 18.59 10.62 -21.33
C TYR A 74 17.36 11.09 -20.57
N ILE A 75 16.22 10.49 -20.82
CA ILE A 75 15.01 10.69 -20.02
C ILE A 75 14.81 9.49 -19.10
N GLN A 76 14.21 9.70 -17.93
CA GLN A 76 13.97 8.61 -16.99
C GLN A 76 12.63 8.75 -16.25
N THR A 77 12.11 7.61 -15.80
CA THR A 77 11.01 7.57 -14.84
C THR A 77 11.33 6.57 -13.73
N ALA A 78 11.01 6.94 -12.50
CA ALA A 78 11.19 6.11 -11.33
C ALA A 78 10.01 5.17 -11.17
N MET A 79 10.26 3.90 -10.85
CA MET A 79 9.21 2.94 -10.55
C MET A 79 9.75 1.86 -9.61
N ARG A 80 8.94 0.84 -9.33
CA ARG A 80 9.38 -0.33 -8.57
C ARG A 80 9.35 -1.56 -9.46
N THR A 81 10.30 -2.46 -9.26
CA THR A 81 10.23 -3.81 -9.80
C THR A 81 8.91 -4.48 -9.39
N MET A 82 8.35 -5.31 -10.27
CA MET A 82 7.06 -5.94 -9.99
C MET A 82 7.17 -7.02 -8.92
N LEU A 83 8.26 -7.76 -8.91
CA LEU A 83 8.68 -8.59 -7.77
C LEU A 83 9.58 -7.76 -6.87
N ASP A 84 9.66 -8.08 -5.59
CA ASP A 84 10.52 -7.45 -4.55
C ASP A 84 10.33 -5.94 -4.30
N ARG A 85 9.69 -5.21 -5.22
CA ARG A 85 9.32 -3.80 -5.12
C ARG A 85 10.50 -2.86 -4.87
N LYS A 86 11.72 -3.25 -5.23
CA LYS A 86 12.89 -2.36 -5.19
C LYS A 86 12.67 -1.18 -6.12
N VAL A 87 13.10 -0.01 -5.66
CA VAL A 87 13.07 1.21 -6.49
C VAL A 87 14.08 1.03 -7.62
N SER A 88 13.64 1.29 -8.84
CA SER A 88 14.50 1.25 -10.02
C SER A 88 14.01 2.25 -11.06
N TYR A 89 14.87 2.50 -12.05
CA TYR A 89 14.66 3.55 -13.03
C TYR A 89 14.63 2.93 -14.42
N LYS A 90 13.62 3.29 -15.22
CA LYS A 90 13.65 3.06 -16.67
C LYS A 90 14.26 4.31 -17.30
N ARG A 91 15.34 4.13 -18.05
CA ARG A 91 16.07 5.20 -18.75
C ARG A 91 16.00 4.97 -20.25
N ILE A 92 15.85 6.03 -21.02
CA ILE A 92 15.98 6.03 -22.48
C ILE A 92 17.02 7.08 -22.85
N TYR A 93 18.11 6.64 -23.48
CA TYR A 93 19.18 7.53 -23.91
C TYR A 93 18.78 8.22 -25.21
N LEU A 94 18.91 9.55 -25.25
CA LEU A 94 18.53 10.37 -26.41
C LEU A 94 19.45 10.15 -27.62
N SER A 95 20.62 9.52 -27.43
CA SER A 95 21.47 9.06 -28.52
C SER A 95 20.89 7.88 -29.31
N ARG A 96 19.93 7.14 -28.73
CA ARG A 96 19.30 5.97 -29.38
C ARG A 96 17.93 6.29 -29.95
N LEU A 97 17.22 7.22 -29.32
CA LEU A 97 15.85 7.56 -29.69
C LEU A 97 15.65 9.08 -29.50
N PRO A 98 15.21 9.81 -30.53
CA PRO A 98 14.91 11.24 -30.42
C PRO A 98 13.85 11.50 -29.34
N LEU A 99 13.91 12.69 -28.73
CA LEU A 99 13.05 13.06 -27.60
C LEU A 99 11.55 12.90 -27.93
N GLU A 100 11.14 13.31 -29.13
CA GLU A 100 9.77 13.21 -29.64
C GLU A 100 9.20 11.79 -29.63
N GLN A 101 10.06 10.78 -29.77
CA GLN A 101 9.68 9.37 -29.70
C GLN A 101 9.92 8.78 -28.31
N ALA A 102 10.93 9.28 -27.59
CA ALA A 102 11.29 8.78 -26.27
C ALA A 102 10.24 9.13 -25.20
N GLU A 103 9.71 10.34 -25.19
CA GLU A 103 8.67 10.77 -24.24
C GLU A 103 7.38 9.93 -24.31
N PRO A 104 6.73 9.76 -25.47
CA PRO A 104 5.53 8.94 -25.54
C PRO A 104 5.84 7.47 -25.22
N ALA A 105 7.04 6.98 -25.55
CA ALA A 105 7.43 5.61 -25.28
C ALA A 105 7.65 5.35 -23.77
N ILE A 106 8.32 6.24 -23.04
CA ILE A 106 8.49 6.10 -21.58
C ILE A 106 7.17 6.30 -20.83
N LEU A 107 6.31 7.17 -21.34
CA LEU A 107 4.97 7.39 -20.80
C LEU A 107 4.10 6.14 -20.94
N ALA A 108 4.06 5.55 -22.15
CA ALA A 108 3.34 4.30 -22.40
C ALA A 108 3.87 3.16 -21.53
N PHE A 109 5.20 3.06 -21.38
CA PHE A 109 5.84 2.10 -20.48
C PHE A 109 5.33 2.26 -19.03
N LYS A 110 5.36 3.49 -18.52
CA LYS A 110 4.96 3.82 -17.16
C LYS A 110 3.47 3.57 -16.94
N LEU A 111 2.61 3.91 -17.90
CA LEU A 111 1.17 3.67 -17.83
C LEU A 111 0.83 2.17 -17.77
N GLU A 112 1.51 1.35 -18.59
CA GLU A 112 1.33 -0.10 -18.54
C GLU A 112 1.74 -0.66 -17.17
N TRP A 113 2.89 -0.21 -16.65
CA TRP A 113 3.36 -0.57 -15.32
C TRP A 113 2.38 -0.15 -14.21
N ILE A 114 1.90 1.09 -14.21
CA ILE A 114 0.92 1.59 -13.22
C ILE A 114 -0.34 0.75 -13.25
N SER A 115 -0.85 0.43 -14.44
CA SER A 115 -2.05 -0.39 -14.60
C SER A 115 -1.89 -1.77 -13.96
N LYS A 116 -0.75 -2.43 -14.22
CA LYS A 116 -0.42 -3.75 -13.66
C LYS A 116 -0.18 -3.70 -12.15
N HIS A 117 0.62 -2.74 -11.69
CA HIS A 117 0.88 -2.51 -10.27
C HIS A 117 -0.42 -2.30 -9.50
N ASN A 118 -1.28 -1.39 -9.96
CA ASN A 118 -2.53 -1.06 -9.27
C ASN A 118 -3.50 -2.23 -9.25
N ARG A 119 -3.53 -3.06 -10.30
CA ARG A 119 -4.33 -4.28 -10.32
C ARG A 119 -3.93 -5.24 -9.19
N VAL A 120 -2.63 -5.48 -9.02
CA VAL A 120 -2.10 -6.33 -7.94
C VAL A 120 -2.34 -5.69 -6.58
N ALA A 121 -2.02 -4.40 -6.44
CA ALA A 121 -2.17 -3.67 -5.18
C ALA A 121 -3.62 -3.63 -4.68
N LYS A 122 -4.62 -3.50 -5.57
CA LYS A 122 -6.04 -3.59 -5.18
C LYS A 122 -6.38 -4.94 -4.55
N LYS A 123 -5.95 -6.05 -5.15
CA LYS A 123 -6.18 -7.40 -4.59
C LYS A 123 -5.43 -7.62 -3.28
N TYR A 124 -4.17 -7.20 -3.22
CA TYR A 124 -3.36 -7.27 -2.00
C TYR A 124 -4.04 -6.50 -0.85
N ASN A 125 -4.43 -5.25 -1.10
CA ASN A 125 -5.09 -4.40 -0.11
C ASN A 125 -6.42 -4.98 0.35
N GLN A 126 -7.18 -5.60 -0.54
CA GLN A 126 -8.44 -6.27 -0.17
C GLN A 126 -8.19 -7.44 0.79
N ILE A 127 -7.19 -8.28 0.52
CA ILE A 127 -6.83 -9.42 1.38
C ILE A 127 -6.30 -8.92 2.73
N LYS A 128 -5.35 -7.99 2.72
CA LYS A 128 -4.77 -7.45 3.96
C LYS A 128 -5.80 -6.70 4.80
N LYS A 129 -6.75 -5.98 4.19
CA LYS A 129 -7.86 -5.33 4.91
C LYS A 129 -8.76 -6.34 5.61
N LYS A 130 -9.09 -7.47 4.97
CA LYS A 130 -9.85 -8.54 5.62
C LYS A 130 -9.09 -9.13 6.81
N GLN A 131 -7.79 -9.39 6.67
CA GLN A 131 -6.94 -9.87 7.76
C GLN A 131 -6.88 -8.87 8.92
N PHE A 132 -6.65 -7.59 8.61
CA PHE A 132 -6.62 -6.51 9.59
C PHE A 132 -7.94 -6.39 10.38
N ILE A 133 -9.08 -6.45 9.69
CA ILE A 133 -10.39 -6.42 10.34
C ILE A 133 -10.59 -7.64 11.25
N ARG A 134 -10.11 -8.82 10.86
CA ARG A 134 -10.21 -10.01 11.71
C ARG A 134 -9.49 -9.81 13.04
N PHE A 135 -8.25 -9.32 13.02
CA PHE A 135 -7.52 -8.99 14.26
C PHE A 135 -8.27 -7.93 15.07
N ALA A 136 -8.81 -6.91 14.41
CA ALA A 136 -9.57 -5.87 15.10
C ALA A 136 -10.84 -6.41 15.81
N MET A 137 -11.47 -7.46 15.28
CA MET A 137 -12.63 -8.12 15.91
C MET A 137 -12.20 -8.99 17.10
N GLU A 138 -11.06 -9.68 16.99
CA GLU A 138 -10.46 -10.43 18.09
C GLU A 138 -10.16 -9.50 19.29
N GLU A 139 -9.74 -8.26 19.04
CA GLU A 139 -9.55 -7.26 20.10
C GLU A 139 -10.84 -6.88 20.83
N VAL A 140 -12.01 -6.96 20.17
CA VAL A 140 -13.32 -6.71 20.82
C VAL A 140 -13.67 -7.87 21.74
N GLU A 141 -13.49 -9.10 21.25
CA GLU A 141 -13.86 -10.31 21.99
C GLU A 141 -12.96 -10.54 23.21
N THR A 142 -11.67 -10.25 23.07
CA THR A 142 -10.67 -10.57 24.09
C THR A 142 -10.33 -9.40 25.00
N LEU A 143 -10.56 -8.16 24.56
CA LEU A 143 -10.02 -6.94 25.18
C LEU A 143 -8.49 -6.98 25.36
N TYR A 144 -7.79 -7.68 24.48
CA TYR A 144 -6.34 -7.66 24.34
C TYR A 144 -5.94 -7.14 22.96
N PRO A 145 -4.78 -6.48 22.79
CA PRO A 145 -4.31 -6.09 21.47
C PRO A 145 -3.89 -7.31 20.65
N SER A 146 -4.47 -7.44 19.46
CA SER A 146 -4.23 -8.55 18.52
C SER A 146 -3.77 -8.06 17.15
N ILE A 147 -3.82 -6.75 16.86
CA ILE A 147 -3.35 -6.21 15.58
C ILE A 147 -1.81 -6.12 15.60
N PRO A 148 -1.09 -6.96 14.81
CA PRO A 148 0.36 -6.87 14.76
C PRO A 148 0.82 -5.62 13.99
N LYS A 149 2.11 -5.30 14.15
CA LYS A 149 2.76 -4.26 13.34
C LYS A 149 2.62 -4.63 11.85
N GLY A 150 2.16 -3.67 11.06
CA GLY A 150 1.96 -3.87 9.62
C GLY A 150 3.30 -4.03 8.90
N GLU A 151 3.47 -5.16 8.24
CA GLU A 151 4.63 -5.45 7.41
C GLU A 151 4.21 -5.84 5.99
N PHE A 152 5.09 -5.53 5.04
CA PHE A 152 4.87 -5.88 3.65
C PHE A 152 5.10 -7.37 3.43
N ASP A 153 4.04 -8.05 3.02
CA ASP A 153 4.04 -9.48 2.78
C ASP A 153 4.49 -9.76 1.34
N VAL A 154 5.80 -9.93 1.19
CA VAL A 154 6.46 -10.19 -0.09
C VAL A 154 5.93 -11.48 -0.73
N GLN A 155 5.61 -12.50 0.07
CA GLN A 155 5.13 -13.78 -0.43
C GLN A 155 3.74 -13.65 -1.04
N LEU A 156 2.80 -13.02 -0.31
CA LEU A 156 1.46 -12.73 -0.83
C LEU A 156 1.53 -11.86 -2.09
N TRP A 157 2.37 -10.82 -2.06
CA TRP A 157 2.54 -9.95 -3.22
C TRP A 157 3.05 -10.72 -4.44
N ASN A 158 4.15 -11.45 -4.32
CA ASN A 158 4.74 -12.21 -5.43
C ASN A 158 3.74 -13.24 -5.98
N LYS A 159 2.98 -13.92 -5.11
CA LYS A 159 1.90 -14.83 -5.54
C LYS A 159 0.85 -14.10 -6.38
N LEU A 160 0.42 -12.91 -5.96
CA LEU A 160 -0.57 -12.10 -6.69
C LEU A 160 -0.01 -11.54 -8.00
N VAL A 161 1.27 -11.15 -8.05
CA VAL A 161 1.92 -10.72 -9.30
C VAL A 161 1.88 -11.85 -10.32
N VAL A 162 2.28 -13.05 -9.92
CA VAL A 162 2.29 -14.23 -10.81
C VAL A 162 0.88 -14.61 -11.24
N SER A 163 -0.12 -14.55 -10.35
CA SER A 163 -1.50 -14.90 -10.68
C SER A 163 -2.19 -13.87 -11.56
N GLU A 164 -1.96 -12.58 -11.35
CA GLU A 164 -2.66 -11.50 -12.07
C GLU A 164 -2.00 -11.12 -13.40
N ILE A 165 -0.68 -11.21 -13.48
CA ILE A 165 0.11 -10.69 -14.61
C ILE A 165 0.79 -11.82 -15.38
N GLY A 166 1.19 -12.87 -14.67
CA GLY A 166 1.82 -14.06 -15.25
C GLY A 166 3.25 -14.28 -14.75
N SER A 167 3.82 -15.42 -15.16
CA SER A 167 5.16 -15.83 -14.77
C SER A 167 6.24 -14.82 -15.20
N PRO A 168 7.28 -14.58 -14.38
CA PRO A 168 8.39 -13.68 -14.72
C PRO A 168 9.09 -14.06 -16.02
N LYS A 169 9.13 -15.37 -16.34
CA LYS A 169 9.75 -15.91 -17.57
C LYS A 169 9.09 -15.40 -18.87
N LYS A 170 7.89 -14.80 -18.80
CA LYS A 170 7.17 -14.24 -19.95
C LYS A 170 7.57 -12.78 -20.25
N PHE A 171 8.50 -12.22 -19.48
CA PHE A 171 8.93 -10.84 -19.58
C PHE A 171 10.45 -10.76 -19.63
N ASP A 172 10.97 -9.84 -20.42
CA ASP A 172 12.39 -9.53 -20.58
C ASP A 172 12.88 -8.45 -19.60
N ASN A 173 11.97 -7.91 -18.78
CA ASN A 173 12.25 -6.82 -17.85
C ASN A 173 11.60 -7.06 -16.48
N PRO A 174 12.16 -6.50 -15.39
CA PRO A 174 11.66 -6.71 -14.04
C PRO A 174 10.37 -5.95 -13.73
N TYR A 175 9.85 -5.16 -14.69
CA TYR A 175 8.63 -4.35 -14.57
C TYR A 175 7.41 -5.04 -15.16
N PHE A 176 7.62 -6.19 -15.81
CA PHE A 176 6.60 -6.99 -16.48
C PHE A 176 5.81 -6.18 -17.51
N VAL A 177 6.45 -5.24 -18.20
CA VAL A 177 5.86 -4.45 -19.29
C VAL A 177 6.14 -5.13 -20.63
N LYS A 178 5.18 -5.19 -21.57
CA LYS A 178 5.37 -5.86 -22.88
C LYS A 178 5.30 -4.92 -24.07
N LYS A 179 4.40 -3.92 -24.03
CA LYS A 179 4.05 -3.15 -25.23
C LYS A 179 5.03 -2.03 -25.54
N ALA A 180 5.88 -1.66 -24.59
CA ALA A 180 6.85 -0.58 -24.73
C ALA A 180 8.29 -1.13 -24.60
N GLN A 181 8.71 -2.00 -25.52
CA GLN A 181 10.15 -2.24 -25.68
C GLN A 181 10.75 -0.95 -26.25
N VAL A 182 11.39 -0.18 -25.37
CA VAL A 182 12.19 1.01 -25.69
C VAL A 182 13.62 0.79 -25.27
#